data_AF-A0AAV2YNN2-F1
#
_entry.id   AF-A0AAV2YNN2-F1
#
_cell.length_a   1.000
_cell.length_b   1.000
_cell.length_c   1.000
_cell.angle_alpha   90.00
_cell.angle_beta   90.00
_cell.angle_gamma   90.00
#
_symmetry.space_group_name_H-M   'P 1'
#
loop_
_entity.id
_entity.type
_entity.pdbx_description
1 polymer ?
#
loop_
_entity_poly.entity_id
_entity_poly.type
_entity_poly.pdbx_seq_one_letter_code
_entity_poly.pdbx_strand_id
1 'polypeptide(L)'
;MAALAAFKQHYGHLAVPGKFQVPDDDDKWPVETRGMHLGSQVGALRRKKDKLTAQQQERLDRLGFVWCYADYRWFSLYLPALQRFHALHGHSDVPQLFVIPSNNIAWPNKAMWGLRLGVMVNNIRQGQLKEQVSASSATLEQIEFSFDPLDTTWSERVLPALTAFVAVHGHCRVPVGFVVPEKSSWPTKTHGLKLGHVVKNMRARGDFADKVERDREQLERIQFEWGLRHRKEASRA
;
A
#
# COMPACT_ATOMS: atom_id res chain seq x y z
N MET A 1 -8.69 24.73 25.60
CA MET A 1 -7.62 25.29 24.75
C MET A 1 -6.23 25.01 25.33
N ALA A 2 -5.98 25.23 26.62
CA ALA A 2 -4.70 24.92 27.28
C ALA A 2 -4.21 23.48 27.03
N ALA A 3 -5.09 22.48 27.20
CA ALA A 3 -4.77 21.08 26.92
C ALA A 3 -4.36 20.81 25.45
N LEU A 4 -4.98 21.49 24.48
CA LEU A 4 -4.61 21.36 23.07
C LEU A 4 -3.27 22.03 22.78
N ALA A 5 -3.01 23.20 23.36
CA ALA A 5 -1.73 23.89 23.21
C ALA A 5 -0.59 23.04 23.79
N ALA A 6 -0.76 22.48 25.00
CA ALA A 6 0.18 21.55 25.61
C ALA A 6 0.38 20.30 24.74
N PHE A 7 -0.70 19.68 24.25
CA PHE A 7 -0.61 18.53 23.34
C PHE A 7 0.23 18.87 22.10
N LYS A 8 -0.03 20.01 21.45
CA LYS A 8 0.73 20.44 20.27
C LYS A 8 2.20 20.69 20.59
N GLN A 9 2.51 21.25 21.76
CA GLN A 9 3.88 21.49 22.19
C GLN A 9 4.64 20.18 22.38
N HIS A 10 4.01 19.15 22.95
CA HIS A 10 4.65 17.86 23.23
C HIS A 10 4.76 16.95 22.02
N TYR A 11 3.71 16.90 21.19
CA TYR A 11 3.63 15.95 20.07
C TYR A 11 3.86 16.60 18.70
N GLY A 12 4.00 17.93 18.63
CA GLY A 12 4.18 18.69 17.38
C GLY A 12 2.94 18.75 16.48
N HIS A 13 1.85 18.07 16.85
CA HIS A 13 0.62 17.97 16.05
C HIS A 13 -0.63 17.93 16.94
N LEU A 14 -1.82 18.19 16.37
CA LEU A 14 -3.11 18.11 17.08
C LEU A 14 -3.94 16.87 16.71
N ALA A 15 -3.30 15.81 16.22
CA ALA A 15 -3.92 14.52 15.96
C ALA A 15 -4.14 13.72 17.27
N VAL A 16 -4.97 14.26 18.18
CA VAL A 16 -5.23 13.65 19.49
C VAL A 16 -5.98 12.31 19.31
N PRO A 17 -5.44 11.18 19.84
CA PRO A 17 -6.12 9.89 19.83
C PRO A 17 -7.42 9.93 20.64
N GLY A 18 -8.45 9.18 20.21
CA GLY A 18 -9.78 9.24 20.85
C GLY A 18 -9.81 8.81 22.31
N LYS A 19 -8.91 7.90 22.72
CA LYS A 19 -8.78 7.43 24.12
C LYS A 19 -7.74 8.19 24.94
N PHE A 20 -7.16 9.26 24.39
CA PHE A 20 -6.11 10.00 25.09
C PHE A 20 -6.70 10.73 26.31
N GLN A 21 -6.10 10.46 27.46
CA GLN A 21 -6.35 11.15 28.72
C GLN A 21 -5.06 11.85 29.11
N VAL A 22 -5.18 13.09 29.59
CA VAL A 22 -4.06 13.84 30.13
C VAL A 22 -3.59 13.15 31.41
N PRO A 23 -2.30 12.80 31.54
CA PRO A 23 -1.77 12.18 32.76
C PRO A 23 -1.95 13.08 33.98
N ASP A 24 -2.24 12.49 35.14
CA ASP A 24 -2.41 13.22 36.40
C ASP A 24 -1.08 13.68 37.01
N ASP A 25 -0.01 12.92 36.79
CA ASP A 25 1.29 13.11 37.46
C ASP A 25 2.38 13.66 36.51
N ASP A 26 2.00 14.36 35.43
CA ASP A 26 2.95 14.91 34.46
C ASP A 26 2.93 16.45 34.45
N ASP A 27 4.01 17.05 34.93
CA ASP A 27 4.22 18.50 35.02
C ASP A 27 4.28 19.20 33.67
N LYS A 28 4.41 18.44 32.59
CA LYS A 28 4.29 18.92 31.22
C LYS A 28 2.88 19.42 30.88
N TRP A 29 1.88 19.07 31.70
CA TRP A 29 0.49 19.43 31.50
C TRP A 29 0.03 20.45 32.54
N PRO A 30 -0.70 21.49 32.11
CA PRO A 30 -1.32 22.44 33.04
C PRO A 30 -2.20 21.70 34.06
N VAL A 31 -2.13 22.09 35.33
CA VAL A 31 -2.77 21.41 36.45
C VAL A 31 -4.28 21.27 36.22
N GLU A 32 -4.90 22.29 35.65
CA GLU A 32 -6.32 22.33 35.31
C GLU A 32 -6.74 21.38 34.18
N THR A 33 -5.77 20.76 33.49
CA THR A 33 -6.01 19.83 32.38
C THR A 33 -5.74 18.38 32.75
N ARG A 34 -5.17 18.12 33.93
CA ARG A 34 -4.86 16.77 34.43
C ARG A 34 -6.13 15.92 34.56
N GLY A 35 -6.03 14.64 34.21
CA GLY A 35 -7.16 13.70 34.21
C GLY A 35 -8.19 13.93 33.10
N MET A 36 -8.08 15.00 32.30
CA MET A 36 -9.03 15.31 31.24
C MET A 36 -8.98 14.27 30.12
N HIS A 37 -10.14 13.72 29.75
CA HIS A 37 -10.32 12.89 28.54
C HIS A 37 -10.28 13.75 27.27
N LEU A 38 -9.13 14.35 26.98
CA LEU A 38 -8.92 15.26 25.87
C LEU A 38 -9.26 14.62 24.52
N GLY A 39 -8.99 13.32 24.33
CA GLY A 39 -9.35 12.58 23.13
C GLY A 39 -10.86 12.56 22.86
N SER A 40 -11.67 12.36 23.92
CA SER A 40 -13.13 12.38 23.84
C SER A 40 -13.64 13.79 23.50
N GLN A 41 -13.08 14.81 24.14
CA GLN A 41 -13.45 16.21 23.87
C GLN A 41 -13.10 16.63 22.44
N VAL A 42 -11.92 16.26 21.95
CA VAL A 42 -11.52 16.48 20.54
C VAL A 42 -12.45 15.75 19.59
N GLY A 43 -12.83 14.50 19.89
CA GLY A 43 -13.83 13.77 19.13
C GLY A 43 -15.19 14.48 19.10
N ALA A 44 -15.62 15.05 20.22
CA ALA A 44 -16.84 15.85 20.29
C ALA A 44 -16.74 17.14 19.46
N LEU A 45 -15.60 17.83 19.46
CA LEU A 45 -15.35 19.01 18.62
C LEU A 45 -15.43 18.68 17.14
N ARG A 46 -14.81 17.58 16.69
CA ARG A 46 -14.88 17.11 15.30
C ARG A 46 -16.32 16.87 14.85
N ARG A 47 -17.15 16.22 15.68
CA ARG A 47 -18.57 15.95 15.38
C ARG A 47 -19.44 17.21 15.37
N LYS A 48 -19.02 18.27 16.06
CA LYS A 48 -19.76 19.54 16.14
C LYS A 48 -19.24 20.59 15.17
N LYS A 49 -18.39 20.24 14.20
CA LYS A 49 -17.76 21.19 13.26
C LYS A 49 -18.78 22.18 12.68
N ASP A 50 -19.89 21.66 12.14
CA ASP A 50 -20.91 22.48 11.47
C ASP A 50 -21.74 23.34 12.45
N LYS A 51 -21.64 23.07 13.76
CA LYS A 51 -22.28 23.86 14.82
C LYS A 51 -21.36 24.92 15.43
N LEU A 52 -20.08 24.93 15.05
CA LEU A 52 -19.13 25.94 15.51
C LEU A 52 -19.25 27.19 14.64
N THR A 53 -19.10 28.36 15.28
CA THR A 53 -19.06 29.62 14.53
C THR A 53 -17.82 29.69 13.65
N ALA A 54 -17.87 30.48 12.56
CA ALA A 54 -16.73 30.66 11.66
C ALA A 54 -15.46 31.09 12.42
N GLN A 55 -15.58 32.00 13.39
CA GLN A 55 -14.47 32.44 14.23
C GLN A 55 -13.88 31.32 15.10
N GLN A 56 -14.71 30.40 15.59
CA GLN A 56 -14.25 29.24 16.37
C GLN A 56 -13.52 28.23 15.50
N GLN A 57 -14.05 27.94 14.29
CA GLN A 57 -13.40 27.06 13.34
C GLN A 57 -12.05 27.65 12.91
N GLU A 58 -12.02 28.93 12.54
CA GLU A 58 -10.80 29.61 12.12
C GLU A 58 -9.73 29.61 13.24
N ARG A 59 -10.14 29.83 14.50
CA ARG A 59 -9.21 29.74 15.63
C ARG A 59 -8.62 28.35 15.79
N LEU A 60 -9.39 27.29 15.56
CA LEU A 60 -8.91 25.90 15.59
C LEU A 60 -8.01 25.61 14.38
N ASP A 61 -8.36 26.10 13.20
CA ASP A 61 -7.58 25.96 11.97
C ASP A 61 -6.21 26.64 12.09
N ARG A 62 -6.16 27.87 12.61
CA ARG A 62 -4.88 28.57 12.87
C ARG A 62 -3.99 27.82 13.86
N LEU A 63 -4.57 27.02 14.75
CA LEU A 63 -3.80 26.16 15.65
C LEU A 63 -3.34 24.86 14.98
N GLY A 64 -3.78 24.56 13.76
CA GLY A 64 -3.52 23.31 13.06
C GLY A 64 -4.35 22.15 13.59
N PHE A 65 -5.59 22.42 14.02
CA PHE A 65 -6.48 21.39 14.56
C PHE A 65 -6.80 20.33 13.49
N VAL A 66 -6.65 19.06 13.88
CA VAL A 66 -6.91 17.94 12.98
C VAL A 66 -8.38 17.56 13.04
N TRP A 67 -9.14 18.00 12.03
CA TRP A 67 -10.56 17.67 11.88
C TRP A 67 -10.80 16.21 11.52
N CYS A 68 -10.02 15.68 10.58
CA CYS A 68 -10.07 14.29 10.16
C CYS A 68 -8.78 13.56 10.56
N TYR A 69 -8.91 12.65 11.52
CA TYR A 69 -7.75 11.88 11.98
C TYR A 69 -7.23 10.92 10.91
N ALA A 70 -8.12 10.39 10.05
CA ALA A 70 -7.73 9.55 8.92
C ALA A 70 -6.88 10.33 7.91
N ASP A 71 -7.31 11.54 7.51
CA ASP A 71 -6.55 12.39 6.59
C ASP A 71 -5.20 12.75 7.16
N TYR A 72 -5.14 13.15 8.44
CA TYR A 72 -3.86 13.44 9.07
C TYR A 72 -2.91 12.24 9.02
N ARG A 73 -3.39 11.04 9.41
CA ARG A 73 -2.56 9.83 9.35
C ARG A 73 -2.10 9.53 7.94
N TRP A 74 -2.97 9.74 6.96
CA TRP A 74 -2.64 9.53 5.56
C TRP A 74 -1.55 10.51 5.08
N PHE A 75 -1.87 11.81 5.06
CA PHE A 75 -1.02 12.83 4.44
C PHE A 75 0.25 13.11 5.26
N SER A 76 0.20 13.00 6.59
CA SER A 76 1.35 13.33 7.44
C SER A 76 2.27 12.15 7.74
N LEU A 77 1.76 10.90 7.66
CA LEU A 77 2.53 9.71 8.03
C LEU A 77 2.63 8.70 6.89
N TYR A 78 1.51 8.19 6.38
CA TYR A 78 1.53 7.08 5.43
C TYR A 78 2.03 7.47 4.05
N LEU A 79 1.54 8.57 3.47
CA LEU A 79 1.95 8.99 2.13
C LEU A 79 3.46 9.33 2.07
N PRO A 80 4.02 10.13 3.01
CA PRO A 80 5.47 10.36 3.02
C PRO A 80 6.27 9.09 3.35
N ALA A 81 5.71 8.17 4.15
CA ALA A 81 6.35 6.89 4.40
C ALA A 81 6.40 6.00 3.15
N LEU A 82 5.37 6.01 2.30
CA LEU A 82 5.38 5.32 1.01
C LEU A 82 6.43 5.91 0.07
N GLN A 83 6.47 7.24 -0.06
CA GLN A 83 7.50 7.92 -0.84
C GLN A 83 8.91 7.56 -0.36
N ARG A 84 9.11 7.49 0.95
CA ARG A 84 10.39 7.09 1.53
C ARG A 84 10.71 5.63 1.27
N PHE A 85 9.74 4.73 1.40
CA PHE A 85 9.94 3.32 1.05
C PHE A 85 10.38 3.17 -0.40
N HIS A 86 9.68 3.82 -1.33
CA HIS A 86 10.04 3.83 -2.74
C HIS A 86 11.45 4.38 -2.97
N ALA A 87 11.81 5.50 -2.34
CA ALA A 87 13.16 6.06 -2.46
C ALA A 87 14.27 5.13 -1.92
N LEU A 88 13.96 4.26 -0.95
CA LEU A 88 14.92 3.31 -0.36
C LEU A 88 15.03 2.01 -1.15
N HIS A 89 13.93 1.54 -1.75
CA HIS A 89 13.85 0.22 -2.37
C HIS A 89 13.74 0.26 -3.90
N GLY A 90 13.46 1.43 -4.50
CA GLY A 90 13.22 1.60 -5.92
C GLY A 90 11.89 1.03 -6.42
N HIS A 91 10.98 0.65 -5.51
CA HIS A 91 9.66 0.12 -5.83
C HIS A 91 8.65 0.38 -4.71
N SER A 92 7.36 0.26 -5.02
CA SER A 92 6.24 0.49 -4.10
C SER A 92 5.65 -0.80 -3.49
N ASP A 93 6.22 -1.97 -3.81
CA ASP A 93 5.78 -3.27 -3.28
C ASP A 93 6.18 -3.50 -1.81
N VAL A 94 5.46 -2.82 -0.91
CA VAL A 94 5.63 -2.97 0.53
C VAL A 94 5.12 -4.34 0.99
N PRO A 95 5.95 -5.16 1.68
CA PRO A 95 5.49 -6.42 2.26
C PRO A 95 4.36 -6.20 3.28
N GLN A 96 3.37 -7.09 3.31
CA GLN A 96 2.18 -6.94 4.17
C GLN A 96 2.51 -6.75 5.66
N LEU A 97 3.54 -7.44 6.15
CA LEU A 97 3.98 -7.37 7.55
C LEU A 97 5.05 -6.29 7.80
N PHE A 98 5.37 -5.47 6.81
CA PHE A 98 6.40 -4.44 6.96
C PHE A 98 5.97 -3.37 7.98
N VAL A 99 6.86 -3.17 8.94
CA VAL A 99 6.75 -2.14 9.97
C VAL A 99 7.99 -1.25 9.88
N ILE A 100 7.77 0.06 9.91
CA ILE A 100 8.87 1.01 9.85
C ILE A 100 9.77 0.83 11.09
N PRO A 101 11.07 0.54 10.92
CA PRO A 101 11.98 0.29 12.02
C PRO A 101 12.17 1.56 12.87
N SER A 102 12.26 1.36 14.18
CA SER A 102 12.60 2.44 15.13
C SER A 102 14.11 2.72 15.12
N ASN A 103 14.51 3.95 15.49
CA ASN A 103 15.92 4.36 15.58
C ASN A 103 16.74 4.15 14.28
N ASN A 104 16.07 4.17 13.13
CA ASN A 104 16.72 3.96 11.84
C ASN A 104 16.91 5.29 11.11
N ILE A 105 18.15 5.62 10.74
CA ILE A 105 18.49 6.86 10.02
C ILE A 105 17.83 6.93 8.63
N ALA A 106 17.51 5.79 8.03
CA ALA A 106 16.75 5.73 6.79
C ALA A 106 15.33 6.28 6.97
N TRP A 107 14.82 6.36 8.20
CA TRP A 107 13.48 6.87 8.53
C TRP A 107 13.60 8.07 9.48
N PRO A 108 13.93 9.27 8.97
CA PRO A 108 14.27 10.42 9.82
C PRO A 108 13.09 10.95 10.65
N ASN A 109 11.85 10.76 10.16
CA ASN A 109 10.66 11.18 10.90
C ASN A 109 10.29 10.12 11.95
N LYS A 110 10.59 10.42 13.21
CA LYS A 110 10.27 9.55 14.36
C LYS A 110 8.78 9.23 14.50
N ALA A 111 7.89 10.10 14.02
CA ALA A 111 6.45 9.87 14.07
C ALA A 111 6.01 8.69 13.17
N MET A 112 6.86 8.25 12.23
CA MET A 112 6.61 7.10 11.38
C MET A 112 7.10 5.78 11.99
N TRP A 113 7.93 5.81 13.04
CA TRP A 113 8.48 4.60 13.62
C TRP A 113 7.38 3.70 14.21
N GLY A 114 7.50 2.39 13.97
CA GLY A 114 6.48 1.41 14.39
C GLY A 114 5.20 1.43 13.55
N LEU A 115 5.11 2.28 12.53
CA LEU A 115 3.96 2.32 11.64
C LEU A 115 3.92 1.05 10.80
N ARG A 116 2.77 0.34 10.85
CA ARG A 116 2.50 -0.86 10.05
C ARG A 116 2.17 -0.47 8.61
N LEU A 117 3.17 -0.01 7.89
CA LEU A 117 3.04 0.48 6.52
C LEU A 117 2.52 -0.62 5.57
N GLY A 118 2.95 -1.86 5.75
CA GLY A 118 2.48 -3.00 4.95
C GLY A 118 0.99 -3.28 5.08
N VAL A 119 0.46 -3.21 6.31
CA VAL A 119 -0.97 -3.38 6.57
C VAL A 119 -1.78 -2.26 5.90
N MET A 120 -1.28 -1.04 5.95
CA MET A 120 -1.93 0.10 5.31
C MET A 120 -1.92 -0.03 3.78
N VAL A 121 -0.79 -0.43 3.18
CA VAL A 121 -0.71 -0.71 1.73
C VAL A 121 -1.72 -1.78 1.33
N ASN A 122 -1.80 -2.87 2.10
CA ASN A 122 -2.79 -3.90 1.85
C ASN A 122 -4.22 -3.35 1.90
N ASN A 123 -4.54 -2.47 2.85
CA ASN A 123 -5.86 -1.85 2.94
C ASN A 123 -6.19 -0.98 1.71
N ILE A 124 -5.24 -0.19 1.20
CA ILE A 124 -5.41 0.56 -0.05
C ILE A 124 -5.73 -0.40 -1.21
N ARG A 125 -4.97 -1.49 -1.33
CA ARG A 125 -5.15 -2.50 -2.40
C ARG A 125 -6.50 -3.21 -2.31
N GLN A 126 -7.08 -3.30 -1.10
CA GLN A 126 -8.44 -3.79 -0.86
C GLN A 126 -9.52 -2.71 -1.07
N GLY A 127 -9.16 -1.55 -1.64
CA GLY A 127 -10.09 -0.47 -1.99
C GLY A 127 -10.53 0.40 -0.81
N GLN A 128 -9.81 0.38 0.31
CA GLN A 128 -10.03 1.32 1.42
C GLN A 128 -9.37 2.68 1.13
N LEU A 129 -9.70 3.71 1.93
CA LEU A 129 -9.10 5.05 1.84
C LEU A 129 -9.27 5.72 0.45
N LYS A 130 -10.39 5.48 -0.23
CA LYS A 130 -10.63 5.93 -1.61
C LYS A 130 -10.45 7.44 -1.78
N GLU A 131 -10.96 8.23 -0.84
CA GLU A 131 -10.84 9.69 -0.86
C GLU A 131 -9.38 10.13 -0.78
N GLN A 132 -8.62 9.55 0.14
CA GLN A 132 -7.22 9.88 0.35
C GLN A 132 -6.34 9.44 -0.82
N VAL A 133 -6.61 8.25 -1.36
CA VAL A 133 -5.94 7.71 -2.56
C VAL A 133 -6.22 8.61 -3.76
N SER A 134 -7.49 8.97 -3.98
CA SER A 134 -7.90 9.88 -5.06
C SER A 134 -7.22 11.25 -4.92
N ALA A 135 -7.23 11.83 -3.73
CA ALA A 135 -6.59 13.11 -3.44
C ALA A 135 -5.05 13.07 -3.57
N SER A 136 -4.44 11.88 -3.61
CA SER A 136 -2.98 11.68 -3.69
C SER A 136 -2.55 11.00 -4.99
N SER A 137 -3.41 10.95 -6.01
CA SER A 137 -3.16 10.20 -7.26
C SER A 137 -1.82 10.55 -7.89
N ALA A 138 -1.52 11.84 -8.07
CA ALA A 138 -0.26 12.30 -8.66
C ALA A 138 0.98 11.84 -7.87
N THR A 139 0.90 11.79 -6.54
CA THR A 139 2.01 11.29 -5.71
C THR A 139 2.15 9.78 -5.83
N LEU A 140 1.04 9.04 -5.89
CA LEU A 140 1.03 7.59 -6.06
C LEU A 140 1.54 7.19 -7.45
N GLU A 141 1.22 7.94 -8.49
CA GLU A 141 1.76 7.79 -9.83
C GLU A 141 3.28 8.04 -9.85
N GLN A 142 3.75 9.11 -9.20
CA GLN A 142 5.18 9.45 -9.13
C GLN A 142 6.04 8.35 -8.50
N ILE A 143 5.49 7.58 -7.55
CA ILE A 143 6.19 6.47 -6.90
C ILE A 143 5.85 5.11 -7.52
N GLU A 144 5.22 5.13 -8.71
CA GLU A 144 4.79 3.93 -9.44
C GLU A 144 4.04 2.95 -8.52
N PHE A 145 3.07 3.47 -7.75
CA PHE A 145 2.36 2.67 -6.75
C PHE A 145 1.53 1.57 -7.42
N SER A 146 1.89 0.31 -7.16
CA SER A 146 1.13 -0.83 -7.67
C SER A 146 -0.06 -1.17 -6.75
N PHE A 147 -1.26 -0.92 -7.25
CA PHE A 147 -2.53 -1.34 -6.64
C PHE A 147 -2.76 -2.85 -6.74
N ASP A 148 -2.17 -3.49 -7.75
CA ASP A 148 -2.21 -4.93 -7.93
C ASP A 148 -0.82 -5.44 -8.35
N PRO A 149 0.04 -5.81 -7.38
CA PRO A 149 1.38 -6.33 -7.65
C PRO A 149 1.39 -7.61 -8.46
N LEU A 150 0.32 -8.42 -8.36
CA LEU A 150 0.17 -9.62 -9.16
C LEU A 150 -0.08 -9.24 -10.62
N ASP A 151 -0.80 -8.14 -10.88
CA ASP A 151 -0.93 -7.58 -12.24
C ASP A 151 0.39 -7.13 -12.82
N THR A 152 1.12 -6.31 -12.05
CA THR A 152 2.43 -5.82 -12.50
C THR A 152 3.36 -7.00 -12.77
N THR A 153 3.39 -8.00 -11.87
CA THR A 153 4.18 -9.22 -12.07
C THR A 153 3.75 -9.99 -13.32
N TRP A 154 2.44 -10.12 -13.54
CA TRP A 154 1.91 -10.82 -14.71
C TRP A 154 2.29 -10.11 -16.01
N SER A 155 1.89 -8.84 -16.13
CA SER A 155 2.00 -8.02 -17.33
C SER A 155 3.46 -7.72 -17.69
N GLU A 156 4.33 -7.46 -16.71
CA GLU A 156 5.71 -7.08 -16.98
C GLU A 156 6.70 -8.25 -16.98
N ARG A 157 6.35 -9.36 -16.33
CA ARG A 157 7.30 -10.49 -16.16
C ARG A 157 6.77 -11.80 -16.68
N VAL A 158 5.62 -12.28 -16.19
CA VAL A 158 5.16 -13.64 -16.51
C VAL A 158 4.79 -13.77 -17.98
N LEU A 159 3.93 -12.89 -18.49
CA LEU A 159 3.46 -12.95 -19.87
C LEU A 159 4.60 -12.71 -20.87
N PRO A 160 5.45 -11.67 -20.73
CA PRO A 160 6.61 -11.50 -21.61
C PRO A 160 7.60 -12.67 -21.57
N ALA A 161 7.81 -13.28 -20.40
CA ALA A 161 8.66 -14.46 -20.29
C ALA A 161 8.06 -15.68 -21.00
N LEU A 162 6.74 -15.87 -20.94
CA LEU A 162 6.04 -16.91 -21.69
C LEU A 162 6.17 -16.72 -23.20
N THR A 163 5.94 -15.49 -23.68
CA THR A 163 6.09 -15.15 -25.10
C THR A 163 7.52 -15.39 -25.57
N ALA A 164 8.53 -14.94 -24.82
CA ALA A 164 9.93 -15.17 -25.13
C ALA A 164 10.29 -16.67 -25.11
N PHE A 165 9.75 -17.44 -24.15
CA PHE A 165 9.98 -18.88 -24.08
C PHE A 165 9.47 -19.57 -25.34
N VAL A 166 8.25 -19.26 -25.80
CA VAL A 166 7.69 -19.84 -27.02
C VAL A 166 8.48 -19.40 -28.26
N ALA A 167 8.93 -18.14 -28.33
CA ALA A 167 9.76 -17.67 -29.43
C ALA A 167 11.12 -18.41 -29.53
N VAL A 168 11.73 -18.74 -28.38
CA VAL A 168 13.04 -19.42 -28.34
C VAL A 168 12.92 -20.95 -28.51
N HIS A 169 11.87 -21.56 -27.94
CA HIS A 169 11.74 -23.03 -27.87
C HIS A 169 10.68 -23.60 -28.82
N GLY A 170 9.83 -22.77 -29.41
CA GLY A 170 8.73 -23.18 -30.29
C GLY A 170 7.54 -23.83 -29.59
N HIS A 171 7.53 -23.90 -28.25
CA HIS A 171 6.47 -24.52 -27.47
C HIS A 171 6.35 -23.91 -26.07
N CYS A 172 5.22 -24.12 -25.38
CA CYS A 172 4.94 -23.62 -24.03
C CYS A 172 5.14 -24.67 -22.90
N ARG A 173 5.82 -25.79 -23.19
CA ARG A 173 6.16 -26.82 -22.20
C ARG A 173 7.37 -26.41 -21.35
N VAL A 174 7.16 -25.42 -20.50
CA VAL A 174 8.20 -24.91 -19.60
C VAL A 174 8.56 -25.97 -18.55
N PRO A 175 9.83 -26.42 -18.46
CA PRO A 175 10.28 -27.32 -17.41
C PRO A 175 10.10 -26.69 -16.02
N VAL A 176 9.71 -27.46 -15.00
CA VAL A 176 9.46 -26.93 -13.65
C VAL A 176 10.65 -26.16 -13.09
N GLY A 177 11.88 -26.66 -13.29
CA GLY A 177 13.10 -26.01 -12.82
C GLY A 177 13.58 -24.84 -13.69
N PHE A 178 12.86 -24.47 -14.76
CA PHE A 178 13.32 -23.42 -15.68
C PHE A 178 13.31 -22.04 -15.02
N VAL A 179 14.45 -21.37 -15.13
CA VAL A 179 14.67 -19.99 -14.71
C VAL A 179 15.07 -19.19 -15.94
N VAL A 180 14.44 -18.02 -16.12
CA VAL A 180 14.72 -17.16 -17.27
C VAL A 180 16.19 -16.70 -17.24
N PRO A 181 16.98 -16.98 -18.29
CA PRO A 181 18.39 -16.62 -18.32
C PRO A 181 18.61 -15.15 -18.65
N GLU A 182 19.74 -14.60 -18.21
CA GLU A 182 20.21 -13.24 -18.53
C GLU A 182 20.82 -13.19 -19.94
N LYS A 183 19.99 -13.45 -20.96
CA LYS A 183 20.39 -13.41 -22.37
C LYS A 183 19.56 -12.37 -23.13
N SER A 184 20.12 -11.82 -24.20
CA SER A 184 19.46 -10.81 -25.06
C SER A 184 18.15 -11.30 -25.71
N SER A 185 17.97 -12.61 -25.83
CA SER A 185 16.71 -13.21 -26.31
C SER A 185 15.56 -13.13 -25.30
N TRP A 186 15.80 -12.61 -24.09
CA TRP A 186 14.83 -12.50 -23.00
C TRP A 186 14.73 -11.05 -22.53
N PRO A 187 13.51 -10.51 -22.31
CA PRO A 187 13.35 -9.16 -21.79
C PRO A 187 14.00 -9.01 -20.41
N THR A 188 14.70 -7.90 -20.16
CA THR A 188 15.50 -7.71 -18.93
C THR A 188 14.71 -7.88 -17.64
N LYS A 189 13.46 -7.37 -17.59
CA LYS A 189 12.57 -7.53 -16.41
C LYS A 189 12.24 -8.99 -16.08
N THR A 190 12.40 -9.90 -17.03
CA THR A 190 12.06 -11.32 -16.87
C THR A 190 13.20 -12.16 -16.31
N HIS A 191 14.44 -11.65 -16.36
CA HIS A 191 15.63 -12.40 -15.92
C HIS A 191 15.50 -12.87 -14.46
N GLY A 192 15.98 -14.10 -14.21
CA GLY A 192 15.90 -14.74 -12.89
C GLY A 192 14.51 -15.21 -12.47
N LEU A 193 13.46 -14.96 -13.27
CA LEU A 193 12.11 -15.45 -12.98
C LEU A 193 12.09 -16.98 -13.05
N LYS A 194 11.65 -17.63 -11.97
CA LYS A 194 11.40 -19.09 -11.91
C LYS A 194 10.15 -19.47 -12.69
N LEU A 195 10.16 -19.20 -14.00
CA LEU A 195 9.00 -19.33 -14.88
C LEU A 195 8.40 -20.75 -14.85
N GLY A 196 9.22 -21.78 -14.70
CA GLY A 196 8.74 -23.16 -14.56
C GLY A 196 7.85 -23.39 -13.34
N HIS A 197 8.21 -22.81 -12.18
CA HIS A 197 7.38 -22.86 -10.97
C HIS A 197 6.09 -22.06 -11.14
N VAL A 198 6.17 -20.88 -11.77
CA VAL A 198 5.01 -20.03 -12.04
C VAL A 198 4.00 -20.78 -12.91
N VAL A 199 4.45 -21.32 -14.05
CA VAL A 199 3.60 -22.09 -14.98
C VAL A 199 3.00 -23.33 -14.32
N LYS A 200 3.78 -24.04 -13.49
CA LYS A 200 3.26 -25.18 -12.71
C LYS A 200 2.11 -24.74 -11.81
N ASN A 201 2.27 -23.63 -11.07
CA ASN A 201 1.23 -23.17 -10.14
C ASN A 201 0.01 -22.61 -10.88
N MET A 202 0.20 -21.87 -11.98
CA MET A 202 -0.89 -21.45 -12.86
C MET A 202 -1.75 -22.65 -13.28
N ARG A 203 -1.11 -23.73 -13.76
CA ARG A 203 -1.81 -24.95 -14.21
C ARG A 203 -2.43 -25.77 -13.06
N ALA A 204 -1.81 -25.77 -11.88
CA ALA A 204 -2.23 -26.63 -10.75
C ALA A 204 -3.21 -25.97 -9.78
N ARG A 205 -3.14 -24.64 -9.63
CA ARG A 205 -3.86 -23.87 -8.60
C ARG A 205 -4.71 -22.74 -9.18
N GLY A 206 -4.53 -22.39 -10.46
CA GLY A 206 -5.20 -21.24 -11.06
C GLY A 206 -4.59 -19.90 -10.61
N ASP A 207 -3.30 -19.87 -10.25
CA ASP A 207 -2.60 -18.61 -10.01
C ASP A 207 -2.75 -17.70 -11.24
N PHE A 208 -3.01 -16.40 -11.02
CA PHE A 208 -3.28 -15.40 -12.07
C PHE A 208 -4.55 -15.64 -12.89
N ALA A 209 -5.53 -16.43 -12.42
CA ALA A 209 -6.74 -16.78 -13.18
C ALA A 209 -7.46 -15.58 -13.84
N ASP A 210 -7.62 -14.48 -13.12
CA ASP A 210 -8.23 -13.26 -13.63
C ASP A 210 -7.41 -12.58 -14.74
N LYS A 211 -6.08 -12.70 -14.71
CA LYS A 211 -5.16 -12.08 -15.68
C LYS A 211 -5.01 -12.97 -16.90
N VAL A 212 -5.05 -14.29 -16.67
CA VAL A 212 -5.16 -15.32 -17.70
C VAL A 212 -6.42 -15.11 -18.54
N GLU A 213 -7.56 -14.86 -17.89
CA GLU A 213 -8.81 -14.60 -18.61
C GLU A 213 -8.74 -13.27 -19.38
N ARG A 214 -8.22 -12.21 -18.75
CA ARG A 214 -8.01 -10.91 -19.40
C ARG A 214 -7.14 -11.01 -20.66
N ASP A 215 -6.03 -11.76 -20.59
CA ASP A 215 -5.02 -11.84 -21.65
C ASP A 215 -5.12 -13.13 -22.47
N ARG A 216 -6.29 -13.77 -22.47
CA ARG A 216 -6.55 -15.07 -23.09
C ARG A 216 -6.13 -15.13 -24.56
N GLU A 217 -6.45 -14.11 -25.35
CA GLU A 217 -6.08 -14.07 -26.77
C GLU A 217 -4.55 -14.12 -26.98
N GLN A 218 -3.78 -13.48 -26.11
CA GLN A 218 -2.31 -13.50 -26.21
C GLN A 218 -1.78 -14.90 -25.88
N LEU A 219 -2.37 -15.57 -24.89
CA LEU A 219 -2.05 -16.95 -24.53
C LEU A 219 -2.43 -17.94 -25.65
N GLU A 220 -3.54 -17.71 -26.35
CA GLU A 220 -3.94 -18.48 -27.52
C GLU A 220 -2.98 -18.28 -28.71
N ARG A 221 -2.53 -17.05 -28.98
CA ARG A 221 -1.54 -16.74 -30.03
C ARG A 221 -0.22 -17.49 -29.83
N ILE A 222 0.23 -17.65 -28.58
CA ILE A 222 1.45 -18.42 -28.26
C ILE A 222 1.18 -19.91 -28.03
N GLN A 223 -0.04 -20.38 -28.35
CA GLN A 223 -0.48 -21.76 -28.19
C GLN A 223 -0.21 -22.31 -26.78
N PHE A 224 -0.53 -21.52 -25.75
CA PHE A 224 -0.26 -21.91 -24.37
C PHE A 224 -1.13 -23.11 -23.94
N GLU A 225 -0.49 -24.25 -23.72
CA GLU A 225 -1.11 -25.50 -23.28
C GLU A 225 -1.39 -25.44 -21.77
N TRP A 226 -2.66 -25.49 -21.38
CA TRP A 226 -3.10 -25.54 -19.97
C TRP A 226 -2.90 -26.91 -19.30
N GLY A 227 -2.53 -27.94 -20.07
CA GLY A 227 -2.43 -29.32 -19.63
C GLY A 227 -3.70 -30.14 -19.90
N LEU A 228 -3.57 -31.47 -19.90
CA LEU A 228 -4.56 -32.46 -20.37
C LEU A 228 -5.93 -32.50 -19.64
N ARG A 229 -6.24 -31.57 -18.73
CA ARG A 229 -7.51 -31.55 -17.99
C ARG A 229 -8.62 -30.68 -18.60
N HIS A 230 -8.32 -29.74 -19.50
CA HIS A 230 -9.34 -28.90 -20.13
C HIS A 230 -9.82 -29.37 -21.52
N ARG A 231 -9.30 -30.50 -22.02
CA ARG A 231 -9.72 -31.05 -23.33
C ARG A 231 -11.09 -31.74 -23.32
N LYS A 232 -11.78 -31.82 -22.16
CA LYS A 232 -13.09 -32.50 -22.03
C LYS A 232 -14.32 -31.59 -22.06
N GLU A 233 -14.16 -30.27 -21.97
CA GLU A 233 -15.30 -29.35 -21.99
C GLU A 233 -15.51 -28.66 -23.34
N ALA A 234 -14.46 -28.52 -24.15
CA ALA A 234 -14.56 -27.95 -25.50
C ALA A 234 -15.06 -28.92 -26.59
N SER A 235 -15.37 -30.19 -26.24
CA SER A 235 -15.92 -31.19 -27.17
C SER A 235 -17.39 -31.52 -26.90
N ARG A 236 -18.11 -30.66 -26.16
CA ARG A 236 -19.52 -30.86 -25.79
C ARG A 236 -20.42 -29.62 -26.00
N ALA A 237 -19.97 -28.64 -26.76
CA ALA A 237 -20.80 -27.55 -27.27
C ALA A 237 -21.03 -27.75 -28.78
#